data_AF-A0A1W9U9S8-F1
#
_entry.id   AF-A0A1W9U9S8-F1
#
_cell.length_a   1.000
_cell.length_b   1.000
_cell.length_c   1.000
_cell.angle_alpha   90.00
_cell.angle_beta   90.00
_cell.angle_gamma   90.00
#
_symmetry.space_group_name_H-M   'P 1'
#
loop_
_entity.id
_entity.type
_entity.pdbx_description
1 polymer ?
#
loop_
_entity_poly.entity_id
_entity_poly.type
_entity_poly.pdbx_seq_one_letter_code
_entity_poly.pdbx_strand_id
1 'polypeptide(L)'
;MDLLRLIKAQVIKLKRTRLLVENEHDQERWNIPFYYVNLDSVDTDITLSSKTGLDKSQLKVSDKVGFRDRQNNDVYGKVIRLNRKTATILADDQTKWRVGYKWLYLVLEGEQGYPKLIEGEVIDSEQYV
;
A
#
# COMPACT_ATOMS: atom_id res chain seq x y z
N MET A 1 -7.73 -21.86 -4.57
CA MET A 1 -7.85 -20.59 -3.84
C MET A 1 -6.47 -19.95 -3.85
N ASP A 2 -6.04 -19.42 -5.01
CA ASP A 2 -4.76 -18.72 -5.14
C ASP A 2 -5.01 -17.24 -4.85
N LEU A 3 -4.82 -16.86 -3.58
CA LEU A 3 -4.88 -15.48 -3.14
C LEU A 3 -3.52 -14.82 -3.48
N LEU A 4 -3.55 -13.80 -4.34
CA LEU A 4 -2.41 -12.96 -4.79
C LEU A 4 -1.51 -13.58 -5.87
N ARG A 5 -2.00 -13.63 -7.13
CA ARG A 5 -1.16 -13.85 -8.32
C ARG A 5 -0.79 -12.51 -8.95
N LEU A 6 0.49 -12.32 -9.26
CA LEU A 6 0.94 -11.23 -10.14
C LEU A 6 0.50 -11.52 -11.57
N ILE A 7 -0.26 -10.60 -12.17
CA ILE A 7 -0.78 -10.76 -13.53
C ILE A 7 -0.14 -9.70 -14.43
N LYS A 8 0.46 -10.15 -15.54
CA LYS A 8 0.98 -9.26 -16.57
C LYS A 8 -0.19 -8.75 -17.42
N ALA A 9 -0.26 -7.44 -17.58
CA ALA A 9 -1.31 -6.76 -18.32
C ALA A 9 -0.76 -5.58 -19.11
N GLN A 10 -1.45 -5.23 -20.20
CA GLN A 10 -1.12 -4.10 -21.06
C GLN A 10 -2.17 -2.99 -20.93
N VAL A 11 -1.72 -1.73 -20.94
CA VAL A 11 -2.64 -0.58 -20.96
C VAL A 11 -3.16 -0.40 -22.38
N ILE A 12 -4.47 -0.54 -22.56
CA ILE A 12 -5.15 -0.38 -23.85
C ILE A 12 -5.61 1.06 -24.05
N LYS A 13 -6.12 1.72 -23.00
CA LYS A 13 -6.68 3.07 -23.12
C LYS A 13 -6.56 3.87 -21.83
N LEU A 14 -6.08 5.10 -21.97
CA LEU A 14 -6.14 6.13 -20.93
C LEU A 14 -7.49 6.86 -21.03
N LYS A 15 -8.23 6.94 -19.93
CA LYS A 15 -9.43 7.80 -19.79
C LYS A 15 -9.10 8.98 -18.89
N ARG A 16 -10.07 9.83 -18.55
CA ARG A 16 -9.84 10.99 -17.66
C ARG A 16 -9.42 10.59 -16.24
N THR A 17 -10.02 9.54 -15.67
CA THR A 17 -9.78 9.09 -14.28
C THR A 17 -9.56 7.58 -14.16
N ARG A 18 -9.48 6.86 -15.29
CA ARG A 18 -9.37 5.40 -15.32
C ARG A 18 -8.43 4.92 -16.43
N LEU A 19 -7.99 3.69 -16.26
CA LEU A 19 -7.17 2.91 -17.18
C LEU A 19 -7.97 1.68 -17.61
N LEU A 20 -8.05 1.46 -18.92
CA LEU A 20 -8.45 0.17 -19.45
C LEU A 20 -7.18 -0.65 -19.62
N VAL A 21 -7.07 -1.75 -18.89
CA VAL A 21 -5.98 -2.72 -18.97
C VAL A 21 -6.51 -4.05 -19.48
N GLU A 22 -5.67 -4.81 -20.16
CA GLU A 22 -5.98 -6.14 -20.69
C GLU A 22 -4.97 -7.14 -20.15
N ASN A 23 -5.46 -8.21 -19.55
CA ASN A 23 -4.65 -9.31 -19.05
C ASN A 23 -4.03 -10.06 -20.24
N GLU A 24 -2.72 -10.29 -20.20
CA GLU A 24 -2.05 -11.02 -21.29
C GLU A 24 -2.42 -12.51 -21.32
N HIS A 25 -2.87 -13.08 -20.20
CA HIS A 25 -3.15 -14.52 -20.09
C HIS A 25 -4.50 -14.92 -20.70
N ASP A 26 -5.59 -14.26 -20.28
CA ASP A 26 -6.97 -14.60 -20.66
C ASP A 26 -7.64 -13.51 -21.51
N GLN A 27 -6.91 -12.43 -21.83
CA GLN A 27 -7.41 -11.29 -22.61
C GLN A 27 -8.60 -10.56 -21.95
N GLU A 28 -8.85 -10.82 -20.67
CA GLU A 28 -9.88 -10.12 -19.90
C GLU A 28 -9.49 -8.65 -19.72
N ARG A 29 -10.49 -7.77 -19.76
CA ARG A 29 -10.30 -6.32 -19.71
C ARG A 29 -10.81 -5.73 -18.41
N TRP A 30 -9.95 -4.99 -17.72
CA TRP A 30 -10.31 -4.32 -16.46
C TRP A 30 -10.23 -2.82 -16.59
N ASN A 31 -11.23 -2.14 -16.04
CA ASN A 31 -11.32 -0.68 -16.02
C ASN A 31 -10.97 -0.17 -14.62
N ILE A 32 -9.67 0.02 -14.35
CA ILE A 32 -9.16 0.37 -13.02
C ILE A 32 -9.01 1.89 -12.84
N PRO A 33 -9.20 2.45 -11.64
CA PRO A 33 -8.90 3.85 -11.37
C PRO A 33 -7.40 4.15 -11.48
N PHE A 34 -7.02 5.37 -11.88
CA PHE A 34 -5.60 5.74 -11.99
C PHE A 34 -4.82 5.61 -10.67
N TYR A 35 -5.47 5.89 -9.54
CA TYR A 35 -4.82 5.84 -8.23
C TYR A 35 -4.49 4.42 -7.75
N TYR A 36 -4.91 3.38 -8.47
CA TYR A 36 -4.49 1.98 -8.24
C TYR A 36 -3.17 1.63 -8.95
N VAL A 37 -2.69 2.49 -9.84
CA VAL A 37 -1.48 2.25 -10.62
C VAL A 37 -0.38 3.15 -10.14
N ASN A 38 0.74 2.54 -9.78
CA ASN A 38 1.95 3.25 -9.48
C ASN A 38 2.69 3.60 -10.79
N LEU A 39 2.69 4.88 -11.15
CA LEU A 39 3.26 5.39 -12.40
C LEU A 39 4.73 5.81 -12.25
N ASP A 40 5.22 6.01 -11.03
CA ASP A 40 6.49 6.71 -10.79
C ASP A 40 7.72 5.78 -10.68
N SER A 41 7.59 4.51 -11.07
CA SER A 41 8.64 3.47 -10.84
C SER A 41 9.14 3.45 -9.39
N VAL A 42 8.34 3.95 -8.46
CA VAL A 42 8.60 3.83 -7.02
C VAL A 42 8.42 2.36 -6.68
N ASP A 43 9.33 1.76 -5.93
CA ASP A 43 9.23 0.35 -5.53
C ASP A 43 7.92 0.13 -4.72
N THR A 44 6.87 -0.42 -5.36
CA THR A 44 5.56 -0.73 -4.73
C THR A 44 5.29 -2.22 -4.66
N ASP A 45 6.35 -3.03 -4.61
CA ASP A 45 6.20 -4.42 -4.22
C ASP A 45 5.38 -4.44 -2.92
N ILE A 46 4.31 -5.23 -2.86
CA ILE A 46 3.62 -5.52 -1.59
C ILE A 46 4.57 -6.42 -0.81
N THR A 47 5.68 -5.84 -0.39
CA THR A 47 6.67 -6.50 0.43
C THR A 47 6.05 -6.54 1.82
N LEU A 48 5.62 -7.73 2.21
CA LEU A 48 5.35 -8.08 3.62
C LEU A 48 6.56 -7.75 4.54
N SER A 49 7.70 -7.39 3.97
CA SER A 49 8.79 -6.69 4.61
C SER A 49 8.81 -5.21 4.21
N SER A 50 8.04 -4.36 4.90
CA SER A 50 8.36 -2.94 4.92
C SER A 50 9.84 -2.82 5.30
N LYS A 51 10.67 -2.24 4.42
CA LYS A 51 12.11 -2.08 4.65
C LYS A 51 12.28 -1.30 5.96
N THR A 52 12.52 -2.02 7.06
CA THR A 52 12.87 -1.44 8.35
C THR A 52 14.18 -0.72 8.15
N GLY A 53 14.23 0.58 8.47
CA GLY A 53 15.35 1.35 7.94
C GLY A 53 15.03 2.78 7.54
N LEU A 54 14.07 3.45 8.17
CA LEU A 54 13.78 4.82 7.76
C LEU A 54 14.97 5.73 8.07
N ASP A 55 15.12 6.77 7.26
CA ASP A 55 15.94 7.94 7.54
C ASP A 55 15.08 9.11 8.00
N LYS A 56 15.69 10.07 8.71
CA LYS A 56 14.98 11.25 9.21
C LYS A 56 14.26 12.03 8.09
N SER A 57 14.87 12.12 6.90
CA SER A 57 14.31 12.83 5.75
C SER A 57 13.03 12.20 5.20
N GLN A 58 12.79 10.92 5.50
CA GLN A 58 11.62 10.16 5.06
C GLN A 58 10.44 10.26 6.05
N LEU A 59 10.61 10.96 7.17
CA LEU A 59 9.61 11.10 8.22
C LEU A 59 9.26 12.56 8.50
N LYS A 60 8.00 12.80 8.81
CA LYS A 60 7.44 14.05 9.29
C LYS A 60 6.77 13.83 10.65
N VAL A 61 6.59 14.93 11.38
CA VAL A 61 5.71 14.91 12.55
C VAL A 61 4.29 14.60 12.08
N SER A 62 3.57 13.81 12.87
CA SER A 62 2.25 13.24 12.62
C SER A 62 2.20 12.03 11.68
N ASP A 63 3.30 11.63 11.04
CA ASP A 63 3.33 10.37 10.27
C ASP A 63 3.01 9.18 11.17
N LYS A 64 2.18 8.26 10.65
CA LYS A 64 1.90 6.98 11.30
C LYS A 64 3.02 6.00 10.97
N VAL A 65 3.58 5.39 12.01
CA VAL A 65 4.70 4.46 11.92
C VAL A 65 4.45 3.24 12.80
N GLY A 66 5.13 2.15 12.44
CA GLY A 66 5.20 0.93 13.25
C GLY A 66 6.64 0.58 13.61
N PHE A 67 6.80 -0.19 14.68
CA PHE A 67 8.06 -0.81 15.10
C PHE A 67 7.78 -1.99 16.03
N ARG A 68 8.78 -2.83 16.29
CA ARG A 68 8.67 -3.90 17.29
C ARG A 68 9.27 -3.51 18.63
N ASP A 69 8.57 -3.82 19.71
CA ASP A 69 9.08 -3.65 21.07
C ASP A 69 10.11 -4.74 21.43
N ARG A 70 10.58 -4.73 22.68
CA ARG A 70 11.59 -5.71 23.17
C ARG A 70 11.03 -7.13 23.29
N GLN A 71 9.72 -7.29 23.35
CA GLN A 71 9.01 -8.57 23.41
C GLN A 71 8.60 -9.04 22.00
N ASN A 72 9.04 -8.31 20.96
CA ASN A 72 8.74 -8.56 19.56
C ASN A 72 7.25 -8.36 19.19
N ASN A 73 6.52 -7.57 19.99
CA ASN A 73 5.16 -7.14 19.65
C ASN A 73 5.21 -5.93 18.72
N ASP A 74 4.32 -5.87 17.73
CA ASP A 74 4.18 -4.69 16.88
C ASP A 74 3.48 -3.56 17.66
N VAL A 75 4.10 -2.38 17.62
CA VAL A 75 3.59 -1.15 18.23
C VAL A 75 3.40 -0.12 17.14
N TYR A 76 2.23 0.52 17.15
CA TYR A 76 1.82 1.52 16.18
C TYR A 76 1.60 2.87 16.86
N GLY A 77 1.94 3.95 16.16
CA GLY A 77 1.76 5.28 16.71
C GLY A 77 2.12 6.40 15.73
N LYS A 78 2.01 7.63 16.22
CA LYS A 78 2.34 8.84 15.46
C LYS A 78 3.66 9.43 15.91
N VAL A 79 4.45 9.92 14.95
CA VAL A 79 5.66 10.69 15.25
C VAL A 79 5.27 12.03 15.89
N ILE A 80 5.68 12.26 17.14
CA ILE A 80 5.46 13.55 17.82
C ILE A 80 6.73 14.41 17.89
N ARG A 81 7.91 13.83 17.62
CA ARG A 81 9.18 14.58 17.55
C ARG A 81 10.23 13.83 16.72
N LEU A 82 10.99 14.57 15.90
CA LEU A 82 12.17 14.05 15.20
C LEU A 82 13.46 14.54 15.87
N ASN A 83 14.37 13.63 16.20
CA ASN A 83 15.68 13.96 16.77
C ASN A 83 16.79 13.70 15.73
N ARG A 84 18.06 13.65 16.15
CA ARG A 84 19.17 13.39 15.20
C ARG A 84 19.22 11.93 14.72
N LYS A 85 18.99 10.95 15.61
CA LYS A 85 19.09 9.51 15.32
C LYS A 85 17.81 8.71 15.64
N THR A 86 16.81 9.37 16.17
CA THR A 86 15.61 8.73 16.74
C THR A 86 14.37 9.59 16.51
N ALA A 87 13.20 8.98 16.45
CA ALA A 87 11.91 9.66 16.61
C ALA A 87 11.33 9.43 18.01
N THR A 88 10.49 10.34 18.47
CA THR A 88 9.57 10.10 19.59
C THR A 88 8.21 9.77 19.01
N ILE A 89 7.69 8.60 19.36
CA ILE A 89 6.42 8.07 18.90
C ILE A 89 5.43 8.12 20.06
N LEU A 90 4.25 8.67 19.82
CA LEU A 90 3.09 8.47 20.70
C LEU A 90 2.34 7.25 20.18
N ALA A 91 2.43 6.14 20.90
CA ALA A 91 1.72 4.92 20.57
C ALA A 91 0.21 5.09 20.82
N ASP A 92 -0.59 4.21 20.23
CA ASP A 92 -2.04 4.29 20.30
C ASP A 92 -2.59 4.11 21.73
N ASP A 93 -1.83 3.42 22.59
CA ASP A 93 -2.05 3.29 24.04
C ASP A 93 -1.62 4.54 24.85
N GLN A 94 -1.28 5.64 24.19
CA GLN A 94 -0.75 6.88 24.76
C GLN A 94 0.67 6.78 25.36
N THR A 95 1.35 5.65 25.24
CA THR A 95 2.72 5.49 25.71
C THR A 95 3.69 6.21 24.77
N LYS A 96 4.70 6.88 25.34
CA LYS A 96 5.76 7.56 24.57
C LYS A 96 6.97 6.65 24.41
N TRP A 97 7.35 6.44 23.16
CA TRP A 97 8.50 5.62 22.79
C TRP A 97 9.58 6.47 22.11
N ARG A 98 10.85 6.14 22.36
CA ARG A 98 11.98 6.71 21.62
C ARG A 98 12.64 5.61 20.80
N VAL A 99 12.51 5.71 19.48
CA VAL A 99 12.87 4.62 18.56
C VAL A 99 13.88 5.12 17.54
N GLY A 100 14.95 4.34 17.32
CA GLY A 100 15.92 4.61 16.27
C GLY A 100 15.29 4.45 14.89
N TYR A 101 15.61 5.32 13.94
CA TYR A 101 14.93 5.33 12.64
C TYR A 101 15.01 3.99 11.89
N LYS A 102 16.12 3.27 12.06
CA LYS A 102 16.33 1.93 11.51
C LYS A 102 15.31 0.86 11.94
N TRP A 103 14.56 1.10 13.01
CA TRP A 103 13.56 0.16 13.52
C TRP A 103 12.13 0.57 13.16
N LEU A 104 11.97 1.74 12.54
CA LEU A 104 10.69 2.23 12.10
C LEU A 104 10.39 1.75 10.68
N TYR A 105 9.11 1.56 10.41
CA TYR A 105 8.54 1.47 9.08
C TYR A 105 7.30 2.37 8.97
N LEU A 106 7.04 2.90 7.78
CA LEU A 106 5.85 3.71 7.51
C LEU A 106 4.61 2.83 7.49
N VAL A 107 3.52 3.34 8.04
CA VAL A 107 2.20 2.72 7.98
C VAL A 107 1.32 3.59 7.10
N LEU A 108 0.91 3.05 5.96
CA LEU A 108 -0.07 3.69 5.10
C LEU A 108 -1.46 3.38 5.65
N GLU A 109 -2.22 4.42 5.97
CA GLU A 109 -3.62 4.28 6.32
C GLU A 109 -4.40 4.03 5.02
N GLY A 110 -4.64 2.75 4.71
CA GLY A 110 -5.60 2.38 3.67
C GLY A 110 -7.01 2.65 4.18
N GLU A 111 -7.88 3.26 3.37
CA GLU A 111 -9.30 3.31 3.70
C GLU A 111 -9.81 1.87 3.88
N GLN A 112 -10.37 1.55 5.06
CA GLN A 112 -11.23 0.39 5.27
C GLN A 112 -12.57 0.64 4.54
N GLY A 113 -12.52 0.77 3.22
CA GLY A 113 -13.68 0.54 2.39
C GLY A 113 -13.90 -0.95 2.31
N TYR A 114 -15.14 -1.41 2.50
CA TYR A 114 -15.54 -2.77 2.11
C TYR A 114 -14.89 -3.10 0.77
N PRO A 115 -14.17 -4.22 0.62
CA PRO A 115 -13.72 -4.61 -0.70
C PRO A 115 -14.97 -4.73 -1.55
N LYS A 116 -15.18 -3.78 -2.47
CA LYS A 116 -16.04 -4.01 -3.63
C LYS A 116 -15.29 -5.04 -4.46
N LEU A 117 -15.41 -6.29 -4.03
CA LEU A 117 -15.10 -7.46 -4.84
C LEU A 117 -15.86 -7.22 -6.14
N ILE A 118 -15.12 -7.24 -7.25
CA ILE A 118 -15.75 -7.24 -8.56
C ILE A 118 -16.36 -8.64 -8.68
N GLU A 119 -17.64 -8.77 -8.35
CA GLU A 119 -18.45 -9.84 -8.94
C GLU A 119 -18.48 -9.54 -10.43
N GLY A 120 -17.65 -10.26 -11.18
CA GLY A 120 -17.68 -10.21 -12.64
C GLY A 120 -19.01 -10.78 -13.11
N GLU A 121 -19.83 -9.93 -13.71
CA GLU A 121 -20.98 -10.39 -14.49
C GLU A 121 -20.44 -10.91 -15.81
N VAL A 122 -20.64 -12.21 -16.08
CA VAL A 122 -20.29 -12.82 -17.36
C VAL A 122 -21.25 -12.26 -18.41
N ILE A 123 -20.75 -11.33 -19.23
CA ILE A 123 -21.50 -10.87 -20.41
C ILE A 123 -21.30 -11.94 -21.49
N ASP A 124 -22.32 -12.75 -21.71
CA ASP A 124 -22.35 -13.72 -22.81
C ASP A 124 -22.30 -12.97 -24.15
N SER A 125 -21.31 -13.28 -24.97
CA SER A 125 -20.94 -12.51 -26.16
C SER A 125 -21.62 -12.99 -27.45
N GLU A 126 -22.85 -13.52 -27.38
CA GLU A 126 -23.59 -14.03 -28.55
C GLU A 126 -24.58 -13.03 -29.20
N GLN A 127 -24.49 -11.73 -28.92
CA GLN A 127 -25.33 -10.74 -29.62
C GLN A 127 -24.53 -9.64 -30.32
N TYR A 128 -23.64 -10.03 -31.22
CA TYR A 128 -23.28 -9.18 -32.38
C TYR A 128 -23.02 -10.08 -33.59
N VAL A 129 -24.11 -10.44 -34.29
CA VAL A 129 -24.11 -10.79 -35.72
C VAL A 129 -25.05 -9.81 -36.42
#